data_AF-A0A2E8KAQ9-F1
#
_entry.id   AF-A0A2E8KAQ9-F1
#
_cell.length_a   1.000
_cell.length_b   1.000
_cell.length_c   1.000
_cell.angle_alpha   90.00
_cell.angle_beta   90.00
_cell.angle_gamma   90.00
#
_symmetry.space_group_name_H-M   'P 1'
#
loop_
_entity.id
_entity.type
_entity.pdbx_description
1 polymer ?
#
loop_
_entity_poly.entity_id
_entity_poly.type
_entity_poly.pdbx_seq_one_letter_code
_entity_poly.pdbx_strand_id
1 'polypeptide(L)'
;MSQPNDKAKALRGRNALALFDKGKDTWNETIHQYSRIDFSGLDFNSDPNRSASFDNYIFPAPASFRGTLFDAADVSFCNTHFAQGPVLFDKAEFGEGTVDFSGTRFEGAGLSFMEARFGNGDVRFDGCHFSDGDVDFGGARFGRGTVSLTNAQFGYGDVDFSDVHFGDGSFDLAGAKFGKGSVNFVETRFGDGNVDFSNTHFGDGNTFFNKAQFGNGNIYFDRALFSNGVVAFGAVNFADGNVSFHSGEFSESVVSFMDAVFGSGNIDFGEANFHNCGIHFNNTDFGQGDVSFIKADLNTSELHLDNTVSNGKPFTLPERSSVKSRFIRKSADLFRQIVNSSDRSKP
;
A
#
# COMPACT_ATOMS: atom_id res chain seq x y z
N MET A 1 -1.99 39.27 35.71
CA MET A 1 -3.18 38.46 35.41
C MET A 1 -3.65 38.80 34.01
N SER A 2 -3.25 38.00 33.03
CA SER A 2 -3.76 38.02 31.65
C SER A 2 -4.21 36.59 31.34
N GLN A 3 -5.40 36.49 30.77
CA GLN A 3 -6.34 35.39 30.94
C GLN A 3 -5.87 34.02 30.44
N PRO A 4 -6.16 32.92 31.17
CA PRO A 4 -6.11 31.56 30.64
C PRO A 4 -7.52 31.12 30.18
N ASN A 5 -7.79 31.18 28.87
CA ASN A 5 -8.76 30.33 28.13
C ASN A 5 -8.97 30.87 26.71
N ASP A 6 -8.12 30.47 25.76
CA ASP A 6 -8.56 30.38 24.37
C ASP A 6 -8.77 28.90 24.07
N LYS A 7 -10.01 28.44 24.27
CA LYS A 7 -10.44 27.12 23.81
C LYS A 7 -10.39 27.14 22.29
N ALA A 8 -9.24 26.79 21.73
CA ALA A 8 -9.04 26.14 20.44
C ALA A 8 -10.37 25.82 19.71
N LYS A 9 -10.83 26.74 18.83
CA LYS A 9 -12.16 26.65 18.20
C LYS A 9 -12.13 25.59 17.10
N ALA A 10 -13.06 24.64 17.14
CA ALA A 10 -13.25 23.68 16.05
C ALA A 10 -14.12 24.29 14.94
N LEU A 11 -13.73 24.10 13.68
CA LEU A 11 -14.54 24.39 12.49
C LEU A 11 -15.26 23.12 12.07
N ARG A 12 -16.60 23.10 12.11
CA ARG A 12 -17.38 21.87 11.89
C ARG A 12 -18.60 22.05 11.01
N GLY A 13 -18.97 20.99 10.30
CA GLY A 13 -20.23 20.86 9.59
C GLY A 13 -20.47 21.99 8.60
N ARG A 14 -21.68 22.55 8.60
CA ARG A 14 -22.05 23.66 7.68
C ARG A 14 -21.16 24.89 7.79
N ASN A 15 -20.53 25.16 8.94
CA ASN A 15 -19.60 26.27 9.07
C ASN A 15 -18.27 25.99 8.34
N ALA A 16 -17.80 24.74 8.38
CA ALA A 16 -16.65 24.30 7.60
C ALA A 16 -16.94 24.41 6.11
N LEU A 17 -18.10 23.89 5.69
CA LEU A 17 -18.56 23.95 4.31
C LEU A 17 -18.72 25.39 3.81
N ALA A 18 -19.33 26.27 4.61
CA ALA A 18 -19.49 27.68 4.25
C ALA A 18 -18.16 28.45 4.17
N LEU A 19 -17.11 28.01 4.87
CA LEU A 19 -15.78 28.58 4.69
C LEU A 19 -15.10 28.01 3.44
N PHE A 20 -15.23 26.70 3.20
CA PHE A 20 -14.74 26.03 2.00
C PHE A 20 -15.33 26.66 0.72
N ASP A 21 -16.63 26.93 0.71
CA ASP A 21 -17.37 27.52 -0.41
C ASP A 21 -16.91 28.96 -0.74
N LYS A 22 -16.14 29.62 0.13
CA LYS A 22 -15.52 30.93 -0.16
C LYS A 22 -14.26 30.81 -1.03
N GLY A 23 -13.81 29.60 -1.31
CA GLY A 23 -12.64 29.32 -2.15
C GLY A 23 -11.32 29.33 -1.38
N LYS A 24 -10.28 28.79 -2.04
CA LYS A 24 -8.98 28.50 -1.41
C LYS A 24 -8.31 29.72 -0.80
N ASP A 25 -8.40 30.88 -1.43
CA ASP A 25 -7.65 32.07 -0.99
C ASP A 25 -8.19 32.53 0.38
N THR A 26 -9.52 32.62 0.51
CA THR A 26 -10.16 32.94 1.79
C THR A 26 -9.95 31.83 2.82
N TRP A 27 -9.99 30.56 2.40
CA TRP A 27 -9.70 29.43 3.29
C TRP A 27 -8.28 29.55 3.87
N ASN A 28 -7.27 29.61 3.02
CA ASN A 28 -5.86 29.64 3.39
C ASN A 28 -5.52 30.86 4.26
N GLU A 29 -6.14 32.02 4.04
CA GLU A 29 -5.94 33.21 4.87
C GLU A 29 -6.52 33.07 6.30
N THR A 30 -7.63 32.35 6.46
CA THR A 30 -8.44 32.41 7.68
C THR A 30 -8.49 31.12 8.49
N ILE A 31 -8.08 29.99 7.92
CA ILE A 31 -8.21 28.66 8.53
C ILE A 31 -7.30 28.48 9.77
N HIS A 32 -6.20 29.24 9.87
CA HIS A 32 -5.22 29.15 10.96
C HIS A 32 -5.75 29.40 12.37
N GLN A 33 -6.93 30.01 12.50
CA GLN A 33 -7.57 30.26 13.80
C GLN A 33 -8.24 29.01 14.41
N TYR A 34 -8.40 27.94 13.62
CA TYR A 34 -9.12 26.73 14.05
C TYR A 34 -8.15 25.61 14.44
N SER A 35 -8.46 24.93 15.52
CA SER A 35 -7.63 23.85 16.08
C SER A 35 -8.02 22.46 15.60
N ARG A 36 -9.15 22.35 14.92
CA ARG A 36 -9.67 21.13 14.32
C ARG A 36 -10.65 21.49 13.23
N ILE A 37 -10.60 20.74 12.14
CA ILE A 37 -11.44 20.91 10.96
C ILE A 37 -12.24 19.62 10.76
N ASP A 38 -13.56 19.75 10.61
CA ASP A 38 -14.46 18.59 10.65
C ASP A 38 -15.59 18.70 9.62
N PHE A 39 -15.47 17.92 8.56
CA PHE A 39 -16.46 17.70 7.50
C PHE A 39 -17.21 16.38 7.67
N SER A 40 -17.05 15.67 8.80
CA SER A 40 -17.59 14.32 8.97
C SER A 40 -19.11 14.27 8.78
N GLY A 41 -19.59 13.27 8.05
CA GLY A 41 -21.02 13.04 7.78
C GLY A 41 -21.68 14.07 6.87
N LEU A 42 -20.91 14.97 6.25
CA LEU A 42 -21.44 15.92 5.28
C LEU A 42 -21.70 15.25 3.93
N ASP A 43 -22.71 15.76 3.24
CA ASP A 43 -23.00 15.44 1.86
C ASP A 43 -22.61 16.62 0.97
N PHE A 44 -21.53 16.46 0.21
CA PHE A 44 -21.03 17.51 -0.69
C PHE A 44 -21.97 17.76 -1.86
N ASN A 45 -22.87 16.82 -2.18
CA ASN A 45 -23.84 16.90 -3.28
C ASN A 45 -25.10 17.67 -2.91
N SER A 46 -25.24 18.09 -1.65
CA SER A 46 -26.35 18.94 -1.20
C SER A 46 -26.48 20.24 -2.00
N ASP A 47 -25.43 20.66 -2.71
CA ASP A 47 -25.46 21.73 -3.70
C ASP A 47 -24.89 21.21 -5.04
N PRO A 48 -25.70 21.17 -6.12
CA PRO A 48 -25.26 20.65 -7.42
C PRO A 48 -24.18 21.50 -8.10
N ASN A 49 -23.94 22.74 -7.65
CA ASN A 49 -22.90 23.61 -8.19
C ASN A 49 -21.60 23.56 -7.37
N ARG A 50 -21.58 22.83 -6.25
CA ARG A 50 -20.38 22.72 -5.41
C ARG A 50 -19.38 21.79 -6.08
N SER A 51 -18.17 22.29 -6.29
CA SER A 51 -17.02 21.44 -6.61
C SER A 51 -16.51 20.74 -5.35
N ALA A 52 -16.16 19.46 -5.45
CA ALA A 52 -15.44 18.71 -4.41
C ALA A 52 -13.91 18.80 -4.60
N SER A 53 -13.40 19.98 -5.01
CA SER A 53 -11.96 20.26 -5.15
C SER A 53 -11.44 21.09 -3.98
N PHE A 54 -10.41 20.55 -3.33
CA PHE A 54 -9.60 21.14 -2.27
C PHE A 54 -8.20 21.49 -2.77
N ASP A 55 -8.03 21.63 -4.09
CA ASP A 55 -6.70 21.76 -4.67
C ASP A 55 -5.93 22.95 -4.13
N ASN A 56 -4.71 22.71 -3.65
CA ASN A 56 -3.84 23.72 -3.02
C ASN A 56 -4.42 24.37 -1.74
N TYR A 57 -5.39 23.73 -1.08
CA TYR A 57 -5.84 24.15 0.24
C TYR A 57 -4.79 23.77 1.29
N ILE A 58 -4.75 24.54 2.38
CA ILE A 58 -3.91 24.28 3.55
C ILE A 58 -4.81 23.93 4.73
N PHE A 59 -4.55 22.81 5.36
CA PHE A 59 -5.18 22.37 6.59
C PHE A 59 -4.13 22.42 7.71
N PRO A 60 -4.07 23.51 8.50
CA PRO A 60 -3.04 23.70 9.53
C PRO A 60 -3.32 22.91 10.82
N ALA A 61 -4.39 22.12 10.85
CA ALA A 61 -4.91 21.43 12.02
C ALA A 61 -5.54 20.08 11.60
N PRO A 62 -5.71 19.12 12.54
CA PRO A 62 -6.34 17.84 12.23
C PRO A 62 -7.64 17.98 11.45
N ALA A 63 -7.81 17.18 10.40
CA ALA A 63 -8.94 17.24 9.48
C ALA A 63 -9.70 15.91 9.46
N SER A 64 -11.02 15.96 9.58
CA SER A 64 -11.88 14.76 9.53
C SER A 64 -12.91 14.91 8.43
N PHE A 65 -12.98 13.91 7.57
CA PHE A 65 -13.95 13.68 6.48
C PHE A 65 -14.65 12.32 6.66
N ARG A 66 -14.70 11.81 7.90
CA ARG A 66 -15.30 10.51 8.19
C ARG A 66 -16.75 10.45 7.76
N GLY A 67 -17.12 9.41 7.01
CA GLY A 67 -18.49 9.24 6.54
C GLY A 67 -18.99 10.39 5.65
N THR A 68 -18.10 11.21 5.10
CA THR A 68 -18.47 12.26 4.15
C THR A 68 -18.84 11.62 2.81
N LEU A 69 -19.90 12.11 2.18
CA LEU A 69 -20.32 11.70 0.84
C LEU A 69 -19.80 12.71 -0.18
N PHE A 70 -18.96 12.23 -1.08
CA PHE A 70 -18.44 12.94 -2.24
C PHE A 70 -18.96 12.27 -3.52
N ASP A 71 -20.24 12.47 -3.90
CA ASP A 71 -20.83 11.92 -5.14
C ASP A 71 -20.63 12.86 -6.34
N ALA A 72 -19.62 13.73 -6.26
CA ALA A 72 -19.28 14.66 -7.32
C ALA A 72 -18.64 13.92 -8.50
N ALA A 73 -18.73 14.53 -9.69
CA ALA A 73 -18.18 13.95 -10.91
C ALA A 73 -16.67 13.73 -10.86
N ASP A 74 -15.94 14.52 -10.08
CA ASP A 74 -14.54 14.31 -9.69
C ASP A 74 -14.33 14.92 -8.29
N VAL A 75 -13.45 14.32 -7.51
CA VAL A 75 -13.05 14.77 -6.16
C VAL A 75 -11.55 15.00 -6.18
N SER A 76 -11.09 16.16 -5.74
CA SER A 76 -9.67 16.49 -5.86
C SER A 76 -9.14 17.13 -4.58
N PHE A 77 -7.97 16.69 -4.18
CA PHE A 77 -7.13 17.21 -3.13
C PHE A 77 -5.72 17.48 -3.68
N CYS A 78 -5.54 17.58 -5.00
CA CYS A 78 -4.26 17.80 -5.65
C CYS A 78 -3.45 18.94 -4.98
N ASN A 79 -2.20 18.66 -4.63
CA ASN A 79 -1.29 19.60 -3.97
C ASN A 79 -1.84 20.21 -2.67
N THR A 80 -2.80 19.56 -2.00
CA THR A 80 -3.28 19.97 -0.68
C THR A 80 -2.18 19.76 0.36
N HIS A 81 -2.14 20.61 1.38
CA HIS A 81 -1.19 20.50 2.47
C HIS A 81 -1.90 20.32 3.81
N PHE A 82 -1.94 19.09 4.31
CA PHE A 82 -2.35 18.76 5.66
C PHE A 82 -1.17 18.85 6.61
N ALA A 83 -0.97 20.03 7.20
CA ALA A 83 0.27 20.37 7.89
C ALA A 83 0.39 19.76 9.29
N GLN A 84 -0.74 19.41 9.93
CA GLN A 84 -0.74 18.91 11.31
C GLN A 84 -1.89 17.95 11.59
N GLY A 85 -1.64 17.02 12.51
CA GLY A 85 -2.65 16.12 13.04
C GLY A 85 -3.10 15.04 12.06
N PRO A 86 -3.94 14.10 12.50
CA PRO A 86 -4.44 13.05 11.63
C PRO A 86 -5.42 13.61 10.58
N VAL A 87 -5.43 12.97 9.41
CA VAL A 87 -6.40 13.19 8.34
C VAL A 87 -7.25 11.94 8.16
N LEU A 88 -8.56 12.06 8.30
CA LEU A 88 -9.42 10.90 8.55
C LEU A 88 -10.58 10.85 7.57
N PHE A 89 -10.51 9.96 6.59
CA PHE A 89 -11.52 9.66 5.57
C PHE A 89 -12.24 8.33 5.84
N ASP A 90 -12.15 7.80 7.06
CA ASP A 90 -12.76 6.52 7.41
C ASP A 90 -14.25 6.51 7.04
N LYS A 91 -14.69 5.48 6.33
CA LYS A 91 -16.08 5.33 5.84
C LYS A 91 -16.56 6.44 4.91
N ALA A 92 -15.69 7.30 4.39
CA ALA A 92 -16.07 8.24 3.34
C ALA A 92 -16.48 7.48 2.07
N GLU A 93 -17.43 8.05 1.34
CA GLU A 93 -17.89 7.51 0.06
C GLU A 93 -17.53 8.50 -1.04
N PHE A 94 -16.72 8.07 -1.99
CA PHE A 94 -16.39 8.79 -3.20
C PHE A 94 -17.16 8.15 -4.36
N GLY A 95 -17.86 8.98 -5.13
CA GLY A 95 -18.71 8.57 -6.23
C GLY A 95 -17.93 8.00 -7.41
N GLU A 96 -18.57 7.99 -8.58
CA GLU A 96 -18.04 7.34 -9.79
C GLU A 96 -16.89 8.08 -10.47
N GLY A 97 -16.59 9.29 -10.00
CA GLY A 97 -15.56 10.18 -10.52
C GLY A 97 -14.13 9.80 -10.19
N THR A 98 -13.18 10.52 -10.78
CA THR A 98 -11.77 10.45 -10.38
C THR A 98 -11.61 11.01 -8.96
N VAL A 99 -10.77 10.37 -8.15
CA VAL A 99 -10.37 10.88 -6.85
C VAL A 99 -8.87 11.15 -6.86
N ASP A 100 -8.48 12.41 -6.80
CA ASP A 100 -7.09 12.81 -7.02
C ASP A 100 -6.46 13.46 -5.79
N PHE A 101 -5.49 12.78 -5.18
CA PHE A 101 -4.63 13.29 -4.10
C PHE A 101 -3.22 13.60 -4.59
N SER A 102 -2.94 13.62 -5.90
CA SER A 102 -1.57 13.76 -6.42
C SER A 102 -0.84 14.98 -5.85
N GLY A 103 0.41 14.78 -5.42
CA GLY A 103 1.25 15.80 -4.80
C GLY A 103 0.78 16.28 -3.42
N THR A 104 -0.23 15.64 -2.81
CA THR A 104 -0.69 16.00 -1.46
C THR A 104 0.39 15.72 -0.42
N ARG A 105 0.49 16.61 0.57
CA ARG A 105 1.38 16.47 1.71
C ARG A 105 0.59 16.24 2.99
N PHE A 106 0.80 15.08 3.60
CA PHE A 106 0.27 14.69 4.90
C PHE A 106 1.41 14.74 5.92
N GLU A 107 1.65 15.91 6.50
CA GLU A 107 2.78 16.16 7.42
C GLU A 107 2.44 15.82 8.89
N GLY A 108 1.16 15.51 9.15
CA GLY A 108 0.63 15.29 10.49
C GLY A 108 0.80 13.88 11.04
N ALA A 109 -0.11 13.46 11.92
CA ALA A 109 0.02 12.27 12.76
C ALA A 109 -0.55 10.98 12.13
N GLY A 110 -0.78 10.97 10.81
CA GLY A 110 -1.30 9.82 10.08
C GLY A 110 -2.48 10.14 9.15
N LEU A 111 -2.79 9.18 8.28
CA LEU A 111 -3.87 9.23 7.29
C LEU A 111 -4.69 7.94 7.39
N SER A 112 -6.02 8.04 7.36
CA SER A 112 -6.87 6.85 7.35
C SER A 112 -7.99 6.97 6.33
N PHE A 113 -8.21 5.87 5.61
CA PHE A 113 -9.30 5.56 4.70
C PHE A 113 -9.98 4.24 5.10
N MET A 114 -9.91 3.86 6.39
CA MET A 114 -10.52 2.61 6.87
C MET A 114 -11.97 2.49 6.42
N GLU A 115 -12.30 1.36 5.79
CA GLU A 115 -13.65 1.06 5.26
C GLU A 115 -14.22 2.14 4.30
N ALA A 116 -13.38 3.02 3.72
CA ALA A 116 -13.80 3.98 2.71
C ALA A 116 -14.18 3.27 1.40
N ARG A 117 -15.02 3.92 0.61
CA ARG A 117 -15.51 3.40 -0.68
C ARG A 117 -15.21 4.38 -1.79
N PHE A 118 -14.60 3.89 -2.86
CA PHE A 118 -14.33 4.64 -4.08
C PHE A 118 -15.10 3.99 -5.24
N GLY A 119 -15.75 4.81 -6.07
CA GLY A 119 -16.45 4.35 -7.26
C GLY A 119 -15.50 3.91 -8.38
N ASN A 120 -15.98 3.91 -9.63
CA ASN A 120 -15.25 3.32 -10.75
C ASN A 120 -14.18 4.23 -11.38
N GLY A 121 -14.04 5.48 -10.96
CA GLY A 121 -12.98 6.36 -11.44
C GLY A 121 -11.60 6.01 -10.89
N ASP A 122 -10.56 6.59 -11.50
CA ASP A 122 -9.19 6.41 -11.02
C ASP A 122 -9.01 7.04 -9.64
N VAL A 123 -8.18 6.43 -8.80
CA VAL A 123 -7.76 7.01 -7.51
C VAL A 123 -6.24 7.22 -7.51
N ARG A 124 -5.81 8.46 -7.35
CA ARG A 124 -4.39 8.83 -7.50
C ARG A 124 -3.83 9.41 -6.21
N PHE A 125 -2.68 8.91 -5.79
CA PHE A 125 -1.83 9.43 -4.73
C PHE A 125 -0.41 9.68 -5.24
N ASP A 126 -0.28 9.94 -6.54
CA ASP A 126 1.01 10.05 -7.21
C ASP A 126 1.85 11.18 -6.62
N GLY A 127 3.09 10.87 -6.26
CA GLY A 127 4.02 11.83 -5.65
C GLY A 127 3.56 12.38 -4.29
N CYS A 128 2.61 11.73 -3.61
CA CYS A 128 2.24 12.11 -2.25
C CYS A 128 3.41 12.01 -1.27
N HIS A 129 3.40 12.87 -0.26
CA HIS A 129 4.30 12.76 0.88
C HIS A 129 3.50 12.48 2.14
N PHE A 130 3.68 11.30 2.70
CA PHE A 130 3.18 10.88 4.00
C PHE A 130 4.34 10.95 4.99
N SER A 131 4.20 11.74 6.05
CA SER A 131 5.24 11.87 7.09
C SER A 131 5.31 10.62 7.97
N ASP A 132 5.70 10.77 9.23
CA ASP A 132 6.01 9.65 10.13
C ASP A 132 4.78 8.98 10.78
N GLY A 133 3.58 9.46 10.48
CA GLY A 133 2.34 8.84 10.96
C GLY A 133 1.91 7.64 10.11
N ASP A 134 1.08 6.77 10.70
CA ASP A 134 0.56 5.59 10.03
C ASP A 134 -0.37 5.97 8.86
N VAL A 135 -0.38 5.15 7.81
CA VAL A 135 -1.27 5.28 6.65
C VAL A 135 -2.13 4.03 6.54
N ASP A 136 -3.44 4.16 6.71
CA ASP A 136 -4.34 3.03 6.88
C ASP A 136 -5.47 3.04 5.85
N PHE A 137 -5.48 2.05 4.96
CA PHE A 137 -6.53 1.75 4.00
C PHE A 137 -7.36 0.52 4.39
N GLY A 138 -7.19 -0.01 5.60
CA GLY A 138 -7.77 -1.27 6.06
C GLY A 138 -9.25 -1.43 5.71
N GLY A 139 -9.57 -2.50 4.96
CA GLY A 139 -10.94 -2.80 4.53
C GLY A 139 -11.56 -1.83 3.51
N ALA A 140 -10.79 -0.89 2.95
CA ALA A 140 -11.25 0.02 1.90
C ALA A 140 -11.62 -0.75 0.62
N ARG A 141 -12.52 -0.16 -0.17
CA ARG A 141 -13.03 -0.76 -1.41
C ARG A 141 -12.93 0.24 -2.55
N PHE A 142 -12.26 -0.15 -3.61
CA PHE A 142 -12.12 0.60 -4.85
C PHE A 142 -12.95 -0.04 -5.96
N GLY A 143 -13.40 0.77 -6.91
CA GLY A 143 -14.08 0.31 -8.12
C GLY A 143 -13.08 -0.11 -9.20
N ARG A 144 -13.47 0.01 -10.46
CA ARG A 144 -12.70 -0.51 -11.60
C ARG A 144 -11.60 0.40 -12.13
N GLY A 145 -11.45 1.60 -11.57
CA GLY A 145 -10.42 2.55 -11.98
C GLY A 145 -9.03 2.11 -11.55
N THR A 146 -8.01 2.76 -12.09
CA THR A 146 -6.63 2.52 -11.65
C THR A 146 -6.41 3.14 -10.27
N VAL A 147 -5.77 2.41 -9.36
CA VAL A 147 -5.31 2.95 -8.07
C VAL A 147 -3.80 3.13 -8.14
N SER A 148 -3.35 4.38 -8.04
CA SER A 148 -1.95 4.75 -8.27
C SER A 148 -1.34 5.46 -7.07
N LEU A 149 -0.17 5.03 -6.65
CA LEU A 149 0.68 5.60 -5.60
C LEU A 149 2.11 5.79 -6.12
N THR A 150 2.25 6.07 -7.42
CA THR A 150 3.57 6.13 -8.06
C THR A 150 4.44 7.20 -7.44
N ASN A 151 5.70 6.90 -7.18
CA ASN A 151 6.67 7.80 -6.55
C ASN A 151 6.22 8.41 -5.20
N ALA A 152 5.21 7.83 -4.53
CA ALA A 152 4.81 8.25 -3.20
C ALA A 152 5.93 8.00 -2.17
N GLN A 153 6.01 8.86 -1.17
CA GLN A 153 7.00 8.79 -0.10
C GLN A 153 6.30 8.62 1.24
N PHE A 154 6.62 7.56 1.95
CA PHE A 154 6.10 7.25 3.28
C PHE A 154 7.23 7.37 4.31
N GLY A 155 6.94 8.01 5.44
CA GLY A 155 7.86 8.15 6.57
C GLY A 155 7.98 6.86 7.38
N TYR A 156 8.14 7.00 8.69
CA TYR A 156 8.42 5.85 9.57
C TYR A 156 7.19 5.07 10.08
N GLY A 157 5.97 5.55 9.83
CA GLY A 157 4.73 4.88 10.25
C GLY A 157 4.44 3.61 9.46
N ASP A 158 3.56 2.78 10.00
CA ASP A 158 3.09 1.57 9.32
C ASP A 158 2.14 1.95 8.16
N VAL A 159 2.16 1.17 7.08
CA VAL A 159 1.24 1.33 5.94
C VAL A 159 0.40 0.07 5.80
N ASP A 160 -0.91 0.22 5.98
CA ASP A 160 -1.85 -0.89 6.03
C ASP A 160 -2.82 -0.88 4.84
N PHE A 161 -2.74 -1.90 4.00
CA PHE A 161 -3.68 -2.25 2.92
C PHE A 161 -4.39 -3.58 3.20
N SER A 162 -4.40 -4.06 4.44
CA SER A 162 -5.04 -5.33 4.79
C SER A 162 -6.54 -5.30 4.52
N ASP A 163 -7.06 -6.45 4.10
CA ASP A 163 -8.48 -6.63 3.76
C ASP A 163 -9.01 -5.65 2.66
N VAL A 164 -8.13 -4.96 1.93
CA VAL A 164 -8.51 -4.03 0.84
C VAL A 164 -8.97 -4.79 -0.41
N HIS A 165 -9.95 -4.22 -1.11
CA HIS A 165 -10.35 -4.66 -2.45
C HIS A 165 -10.11 -3.55 -3.47
N PHE A 166 -9.11 -3.72 -4.35
CA PHE A 166 -8.72 -2.72 -5.36
C PHE A 166 -9.60 -2.70 -6.62
N GLY A 167 -10.54 -3.66 -6.76
CA GLY A 167 -11.36 -3.82 -7.97
C GLY A 167 -10.56 -4.37 -9.15
N ASP A 168 -11.12 -4.31 -10.37
CA ASP A 168 -10.52 -4.96 -11.56
C ASP A 168 -9.52 -4.07 -12.32
N GLY A 169 -9.31 -2.82 -11.87
CA GLY A 169 -8.33 -1.90 -12.44
C GLY A 169 -6.90 -2.27 -12.05
N SER A 170 -5.92 -1.56 -12.62
CA SER A 170 -4.52 -1.76 -12.22
C SER A 170 -4.25 -1.13 -10.85
N PHE A 171 -3.31 -1.73 -10.11
CA PHE A 171 -2.73 -1.14 -8.90
C PHE A 171 -1.26 -0.82 -9.17
N ASP A 172 -0.87 0.45 -9.02
CA ASP A 172 0.47 0.92 -9.32
C ASP A 172 1.10 1.59 -8.09
N LEU A 173 2.23 1.04 -7.64
CA LEU A 173 3.04 1.54 -6.54
C LEU A 173 4.50 1.76 -6.97
N ALA A 174 4.74 1.82 -8.29
CA ALA A 174 6.07 1.88 -8.86
C ALA A 174 6.85 3.12 -8.38
N GLY A 175 8.12 2.90 -8.00
CA GLY A 175 9.02 3.93 -7.51
C GLY A 175 8.67 4.50 -6.13
N ALA A 176 7.63 4.00 -5.46
CA ALA A 176 7.31 4.42 -4.10
C ALA A 176 8.41 4.06 -3.10
N LYS A 177 8.50 4.81 -2.01
CA LYS A 177 9.54 4.64 -0.98
C LYS A 177 8.91 4.62 0.40
N PHE A 178 9.11 3.52 1.11
CA PHE A 178 8.71 3.36 2.50
C PHE A 178 9.89 3.55 3.45
N GLY A 179 9.60 4.01 4.66
CA GLY A 179 10.57 4.16 5.73
C GLY A 179 10.78 2.88 6.53
N LYS A 180 10.53 2.93 7.84
CA LYS A 180 10.84 1.82 8.76
C LYS A 180 9.62 1.05 9.25
N GLY A 181 8.43 1.57 9.02
CA GLY A 181 7.18 0.88 9.33
C GLY A 181 6.98 -0.32 8.43
N SER A 182 6.11 -1.22 8.87
CA SER A 182 5.70 -2.39 8.09
C SER A 182 4.73 -1.99 6.98
N VAL A 183 4.77 -2.72 5.87
CA VAL A 183 3.83 -2.58 4.75
C VAL A 183 2.97 -3.84 4.67
N ASN A 184 1.66 -3.69 4.83
CA ASN A 184 0.75 -4.81 5.02
C ASN A 184 -0.28 -4.92 3.90
N PHE A 185 -0.27 -6.04 3.17
CA PHE A 185 -1.24 -6.44 2.14
C PHE A 185 -1.90 -7.79 2.51
N VAL A 186 -2.04 -8.09 3.80
CA VAL A 186 -2.67 -9.34 4.26
C VAL A 186 -4.15 -9.37 3.85
N GLU A 187 -4.57 -10.50 3.28
CA GLU A 187 -5.96 -10.72 2.81
C GLU A 187 -6.45 -9.71 1.75
N THR A 188 -5.55 -8.92 1.15
CA THR A 188 -5.84 -7.95 0.08
C THR A 188 -6.24 -8.66 -1.22
N ARG A 189 -7.15 -8.04 -1.98
CA ARG A 189 -7.61 -8.49 -3.30
C ARG A 189 -7.29 -7.44 -4.36
N PHE A 190 -6.37 -7.74 -5.26
CA PHE A 190 -5.89 -6.81 -6.29
C PHE A 190 -6.73 -6.79 -7.56
N GLY A 191 -7.49 -7.85 -7.87
CA GLY A 191 -8.28 -7.99 -9.10
C GLY A 191 -7.46 -8.31 -10.35
N ASP A 192 -8.10 -8.22 -11.52
CA ASP A 192 -7.55 -8.73 -12.79
C ASP A 192 -6.60 -7.75 -13.53
N GLY A 193 -6.48 -6.51 -13.06
CA GLY A 193 -5.51 -5.55 -13.59
C GLY A 193 -4.06 -5.91 -13.25
N ASN A 194 -3.11 -5.20 -13.87
CA ASN A 194 -1.70 -5.37 -13.51
C ASN A 194 -1.44 -4.81 -12.11
N VAL A 195 -0.49 -5.42 -11.41
CA VAL A 195 -0.02 -4.95 -10.11
C VAL A 195 1.46 -4.62 -10.21
N ASP A 196 1.82 -3.36 -10.02
CA ASP A 196 3.19 -2.88 -10.24
C ASP A 196 3.83 -2.34 -8.95
N PHE A 197 4.87 -3.01 -8.49
CA PHE A 197 5.78 -2.61 -7.40
C PHE A 197 7.21 -2.37 -7.91
N SER A 198 7.37 -2.09 -9.21
CA SER A 198 8.69 -1.93 -9.82
C SER A 198 9.42 -0.73 -9.25
N ASN A 199 10.71 -0.89 -8.95
CA ASN A 199 11.56 0.14 -8.34
C ASN A 199 11.06 0.62 -6.96
N THR A 200 10.13 -0.07 -6.31
CA THR A 200 9.65 0.27 -4.97
C THR A 200 10.73 -0.06 -3.94
N HIS A 201 10.96 0.86 -3.00
CA HIS A 201 11.78 0.60 -1.83
C HIS A 201 10.88 0.32 -0.62
N PHE A 202 10.77 -0.94 -0.21
CA PHE A 202 9.91 -1.37 0.89
C PHE A 202 10.45 -1.01 2.28
N GLY A 203 11.66 -0.45 2.35
CA GLY A 203 12.23 0.04 3.60
C GLY A 203 12.79 -1.08 4.48
N ASP A 204 12.91 -0.81 5.79
CA ASP A 204 13.49 -1.74 6.79
C ASP A 204 12.44 -2.57 7.56
N GLY A 205 11.16 -2.23 7.38
CA GLY A 205 10.04 -2.90 8.05
C GLY A 205 9.70 -4.25 7.43
N ASN A 206 8.74 -4.95 8.03
CA ASN A 206 8.23 -6.18 7.41
C ASN A 206 7.29 -5.85 6.26
N THR A 207 7.30 -6.67 5.20
CA THR A 207 6.34 -6.59 4.11
C THR A 207 5.50 -7.87 4.08
N PHE A 208 4.20 -7.75 4.27
CA PHE A 208 3.30 -8.89 4.35
C PHE A 208 2.32 -8.90 3.17
N PHE A 209 2.20 -10.04 2.50
CA PHE A 209 1.20 -10.33 1.49
C PHE A 209 0.37 -11.56 1.89
N ASN A 210 0.44 -12.02 3.14
CA ASN A 210 -0.14 -13.31 3.50
C ASN A 210 -1.62 -13.40 3.11
N LYS A 211 -2.01 -14.50 2.44
CA LYS A 211 -3.36 -14.75 1.92
C LYS A 211 -3.87 -13.70 0.93
N ALA A 212 -3.00 -12.85 0.37
CA ALA A 212 -3.37 -11.95 -0.70
C ALA A 212 -3.80 -12.73 -1.95
N GLN A 213 -4.70 -12.12 -2.72
CA GLN A 213 -5.29 -12.68 -3.93
C GLN A 213 -5.03 -11.72 -5.09
N PHE A 214 -4.21 -12.16 -6.04
CA PHE A 214 -4.01 -11.49 -7.31
C PHE A 214 -4.94 -12.09 -8.37
N GLY A 215 -5.30 -11.30 -9.38
CA GLY A 215 -5.99 -11.76 -10.58
C GLY A 215 -5.02 -12.04 -11.73
N ASN A 216 -5.55 -12.09 -12.95
CA ASN A 216 -4.80 -12.60 -14.11
C ASN A 216 -3.85 -11.58 -14.76
N GLY A 217 -3.83 -10.34 -14.27
CA GLY A 217 -2.85 -9.33 -14.68
C GLY A 217 -1.44 -9.70 -14.23
N ASN A 218 -0.44 -9.10 -14.87
CA ASN A 218 0.96 -9.34 -14.50
C ASN A 218 1.30 -8.61 -13.20
N ILE A 219 2.22 -9.20 -12.45
CA ILE A 219 2.68 -8.74 -11.13
C ILE A 219 4.16 -8.45 -11.23
N TYR A 220 4.54 -7.20 -10.96
CA TYR A 220 5.89 -6.70 -11.15
C TYR A 220 6.50 -6.27 -9.82
N PHE A 221 7.64 -6.85 -9.47
CA PHE A 221 8.55 -6.43 -8.39
C PHE A 221 9.93 -6.12 -8.97
N ASP A 222 9.99 -5.78 -10.26
CA ASP A 222 11.23 -5.55 -10.99
C ASP A 222 12.02 -4.41 -10.36
N ARG A 223 13.27 -4.67 -9.98
CA ARG A 223 14.14 -3.71 -9.25
C ARG A 223 13.55 -3.22 -7.92
N ALA A 224 12.59 -3.95 -7.34
CA ALA A 224 12.12 -3.67 -5.98
C ALA A 224 13.25 -3.97 -4.98
N LEU A 225 13.30 -3.18 -3.91
CA LEU A 225 14.30 -3.27 -2.86
C LEU A 225 13.62 -3.68 -1.56
N PHE A 226 14.00 -4.85 -1.05
CA PHE A 226 13.57 -5.37 0.25
C PHE A 226 14.78 -5.44 1.18
N SER A 227 14.78 -4.62 2.22
CA SER A 227 15.88 -4.52 3.17
C SER A 227 15.40 -4.93 4.56
N ASN A 228 16.17 -5.74 5.25
CA ASN A 228 15.84 -6.19 6.60
C ASN A 228 14.45 -6.87 6.69
N GLY A 229 14.05 -7.25 7.90
CA GLY A 229 12.70 -7.74 8.16
C GLY A 229 12.30 -9.02 7.41
N VAL A 230 11.00 -9.28 7.43
CA VAL A 230 10.36 -10.43 6.78
C VAL A 230 9.58 -9.95 5.56
N VAL A 231 9.76 -10.63 4.43
CA VAL A 231 8.91 -10.51 3.24
C VAL A 231 8.09 -11.79 3.10
N ALA A 232 6.79 -11.72 3.37
CA ALA A 232 5.95 -12.91 3.49
C ALA A 232 4.84 -12.95 2.44
N PHE A 233 4.94 -13.90 1.51
CA PHE A 233 3.92 -14.30 0.55
C PHE A 233 3.20 -15.59 0.99
N GLY A 234 2.97 -15.74 2.29
CA GLY A 234 2.41 -16.97 2.86
C GLY A 234 0.96 -17.20 2.40
N ALA A 235 0.64 -18.36 1.83
CA ALA A 235 -0.69 -18.70 1.31
C ALA A 235 -1.24 -17.71 0.27
N VAL A 236 -0.36 -17.01 -0.45
CA VAL A 236 -0.73 -16.11 -1.56
C VAL A 236 -1.22 -16.92 -2.76
N ASN A 237 -2.23 -16.41 -3.45
CA ASN A 237 -2.61 -16.87 -4.78
C ASN A 237 -2.22 -15.82 -5.83
N PHE A 238 -1.23 -16.15 -6.67
CA PHE A 238 -0.73 -15.30 -7.75
C PHE A 238 -1.52 -15.40 -9.06
N ALA A 239 -2.48 -16.35 -9.17
CA ALA A 239 -3.25 -16.62 -10.38
C ALA A 239 -2.37 -16.84 -11.64
N ASP A 240 -2.87 -16.51 -12.83
CA ASP A 240 -2.26 -16.87 -14.12
C ASP A 240 -1.33 -15.80 -14.74
N GLY A 241 -1.22 -14.63 -14.12
CA GLY A 241 -0.32 -13.57 -14.59
C GLY A 241 1.16 -13.91 -14.42
N ASN A 242 2.03 -13.26 -15.19
CA ASN A 242 3.48 -13.39 -14.95
C ASN A 242 3.84 -12.69 -13.64
N VAL A 243 4.75 -13.30 -12.87
CA VAL A 243 5.30 -12.72 -11.62
C VAL A 243 6.78 -12.45 -11.83
N SER A 244 7.16 -11.18 -11.84
CA SER A 244 8.56 -10.78 -12.04
C SER A 244 9.15 -10.19 -10.76
N PHE A 245 10.34 -10.63 -10.41
CA PHE A 245 11.26 -10.07 -9.42
C PHE A 245 12.59 -9.70 -10.11
N HIS A 246 12.57 -9.45 -11.42
CA HIS A 246 13.77 -9.25 -12.22
C HIS A 246 14.61 -8.08 -11.68
N SER A 247 15.91 -8.31 -11.49
CA SER A 247 16.85 -7.37 -10.87
C SER A 247 16.41 -6.84 -9.49
N GLY A 248 15.51 -7.52 -8.78
CA GLY A 248 15.15 -7.17 -7.41
C GLY A 248 16.30 -7.40 -6.44
N GLU A 249 16.37 -6.59 -5.37
CA GLU A 249 17.38 -6.73 -4.32
C GLU A 249 16.73 -7.13 -3.00
N PHE A 250 17.27 -8.19 -2.39
CA PHE A 250 16.83 -8.71 -1.11
C PHE A 250 18.05 -8.77 -0.18
N SER A 251 18.07 -7.96 0.86
CA SER A 251 19.21 -7.85 1.76
C SER A 251 18.80 -8.02 3.22
N GLU A 252 19.54 -8.86 3.96
CA GLU A 252 19.34 -9.10 5.40
C GLU A 252 17.90 -9.48 5.79
N SER A 253 17.16 -10.09 4.86
CA SER A 253 15.73 -10.38 5.00
C SER A 253 15.41 -11.87 5.00
N VAL A 254 14.21 -12.23 5.44
CA VAL A 254 13.65 -13.57 5.24
C VAL A 254 12.50 -13.46 4.25
N VAL A 255 12.65 -14.06 3.07
CA VAL A 255 11.65 -14.09 2.01
C VAL A 255 10.96 -15.45 2.02
N SER A 256 9.64 -15.48 2.14
CA SER A 256 8.89 -16.73 2.27
C SER A 256 7.65 -16.76 1.39
N PHE A 257 7.54 -17.83 0.61
CA PHE A 257 6.41 -18.19 -0.26
C PHE A 257 5.70 -19.45 0.28
N MET A 258 5.70 -19.63 1.60
CA MET A 258 5.10 -20.79 2.25
C MET A 258 3.63 -20.96 1.84
N ASP A 259 3.24 -22.14 1.38
CA ASP A 259 1.88 -22.47 0.91
C ASP A 259 1.37 -21.57 -0.24
N ALA A 260 2.26 -20.82 -0.92
CA ALA A 260 1.88 -19.98 -2.05
C ALA A 260 1.54 -20.83 -3.29
N VAL A 261 0.63 -20.30 -4.11
CA VAL A 261 0.16 -20.94 -5.34
C VAL A 261 0.37 -19.98 -6.51
N PHE A 262 1.06 -20.46 -7.52
CA PHE A 262 1.23 -19.81 -8.83
C PHE A 262 0.43 -20.57 -9.90
N GLY A 263 0.00 -19.86 -10.94
CA GLY A 263 -0.75 -20.43 -12.05
C GLY A 263 0.12 -20.71 -13.28
N SER A 264 -0.36 -20.27 -14.44
CA SER A 264 0.28 -20.54 -15.73
C SER A 264 1.32 -19.51 -16.19
N GLY A 265 1.35 -18.33 -15.57
CA GLY A 265 2.32 -17.27 -15.87
C GLY A 265 3.74 -17.62 -15.43
N ASN A 266 4.72 -17.03 -16.11
CA ASN A 266 6.14 -17.25 -15.80
C ASN A 266 6.53 -16.53 -14.51
N ILE A 267 7.49 -17.11 -13.80
CA ILE A 267 8.06 -16.56 -12.57
C ILE A 267 9.53 -16.23 -12.83
N ASP A 268 9.89 -14.95 -12.80
CA ASP A 268 11.24 -14.49 -13.13
C ASP A 268 11.96 -13.85 -11.95
N PHE A 269 13.04 -14.46 -11.50
CA PHE A 269 14.03 -13.92 -10.57
C PHE A 269 15.34 -13.56 -11.29
N GLY A 270 15.30 -13.37 -12.61
CA GLY A 270 16.47 -13.06 -13.43
C GLY A 270 17.22 -11.84 -12.91
N GLU A 271 18.54 -11.93 -12.83
CA GLU A 271 19.43 -10.86 -12.32
C GLU A 271 19.11 -10.37 -10.89
N ALA A 272 18.24 -11.06 -10.14
CA ALA A 272 17.93 -10.71 -8.75
C ALA A 272 19.13 -10.95 -7.84
N ASN A 273 19.31 -10.09 -6.85
CA ASN A 273 20.42 -10.14 -5.91
C ASN A 273 19.91 -10.45 -4.49
N PHE A 274 20.42 -11.52 -3.92
CA PHE A 274 20.06 -12.02 -2.60
C PHE A 274 21.30 -11.97 -1.70
N HIS A 275 21.32 -11.07 -0.72
CA HIS A 275 22.45 -10.88 0.19
C HIS A 275 22.08 -11.18 1.64
N ASN A 276 22.71 -12.19 2.23
CA ASN A 276 22.49 -12.61 3.62
C ASN A 276 20.99 -12.83 3.93
N CYS A 277 20.26 -13.46 3.03
CA CYS A 277 18.82 -13.71 3.18
C CYS A 277 18.48 -15.20 3.15
N GLY A 278 17.33 -15.56 3.73
CA GLY A 278 16.74 -16.89 3.63
C GLY A 278 15.55 -16.84 2.69
N ILE A 279 15.56 -17.64 1.62
CA ILE A 279 14.47 -17.72 0.64
C ILE A 279 13.77 -19.07 0.79
N HIS A 280 12.49 -19.05 1.14
CA HIS A 280 11.76 -20.25 1.51
C HIS A 280 10.54 -20.48 0.61
N PHE A 281 10.53 -21.61 -0.10
CA PHE A 281 9.38 -22.12 -0.84
C PHE A 281 8.94 -23.43 -0.18
N ASN A 282 8.18 -23.33 0.91
CA ASN A 282 7.69 -24.49 1.66
C ASN A 282 6.26 -24.79 1.22
N ASN A 283 5.97 -26.00 0.76
CA ASN A 283 4.67 -26.41 0.21
C ASN A 283 4.16 -25.49 -0.92
N THR A 284 5.07 -24.87 -1.68
CA THR A 284 4.71 -23.97 -2.77
C THR A 284 4.33 -24.76 -4.02
N ASP A 285 3.21 -24.41 -4.64
CA ASP A 285 2.83 -24.88 -5.98
C ASP A 285 3.24 -23.82 -7.01
N PHE A 286 4.24 -24.12 -7.82
CA PHE A 286 4.74 -23.23 -8.87
C PHE A 286 3.88 -23.27 -10.15
N GLY A 287 2.85 -24.10 -10.22
CA GLY A 287 1.96 -24.15 -11.37
C GLY A 287 2.62 -24.66 -12.64
N GLN A 288 2.29 -24.04 -13.78
CA GLN A 288 2.68 -24.49 -15.13
C GLN A 288 3.71 -23.58 -15.81
N GLY A 289 3.94 -22.37 -15.28
CA GLY A 289 4.86 -21.41 -15.86
C GLY A 289 6.32 -21.80 -15.70
N ASP A 290 7.18 -21.14 -16.48
CA ASP A 290 8.63 -21.31 -16.34
C ASP A 290 9.13 -20.54 -15.10
N VAL A 291 10.02 -21.15 -14.30
CA VAL A 291 10.70 -20.49 -13.17
C VAL A 291 12.16 -20.23 -13.51
N SER A 292 12.53 -18.94 -13.57
CA SER A 292 13.85 -18.48 -14.00
C SER A 292 14.62 -17.81 -12.86
N PHE A 293 15.87 -18.22 -12.64
CA PHE A 293 16.86 -17.50 -11.82
C PHE A 293 18.10 -17.15 -12.66
N ILE A 294 17.91 -16.87 -13.96
CA ILE A 294 19.01 -16.59 -14.89
C ILE A 294 19.84 -15.41 -14.37
N LYS A 295 21.13 -15.64 -14.14
CA LYS A 295 22.08 -14.65 -13.57
C LYS A 295 21.69 -14.08 -12.20
N ALA A 296 20.75 -14.69 -11.47
CA ALA A 296 20.50 -14.31 -10.09
C ALA A 296 21.76 -14.59 -9.24
N ASP A 297 22.06 -13.72 -8.28
CA ASP A 297 23.16 -13.90 -7.34
C ASP A 297 22.61 -14.26 -5.96
N LEU A 298 22.89 -15.48 -5.50
CA LEU A 298 22.51 -15.92 -4.16
C LEU A 298 23.50 -15.48 -3.08
N ASN A 299 24.69 -14.97 -3.42
CA ASN A 299 25.75 -14.65 -2.45
C ASN A 299 25.91 -15.71 -1.34
N THR A 300 25.71 -15.32 -0.07
CA THR A 300 25.74 -16.16 1.14
C THR A 300 24.35 -16.66 1.57
N SER A 301 23.32 -16.38 0.76
CA SER A 301 21.92 -16.66 1.04
C SER A 301 21.59 -18.12 0.79
N GLU A 302 20.54 -18.60 1.44
CA GLU A 302 20.06 -19.98 1.30
C GLU A 302 18.72 -20.02 0.56
N LEU A 303 18.60 -20.93 -0.41
CA LEU A 303 17.36 -21.25 -1.11
C LEU A 303 16.81 -22.59 -0.61
N HIS A 304 15.62 -22.55 -0.02
CA HIS A 304 14.94 -23.70 0.58
C HIS A 304 13.72 -24.05 -0.29
N LEU A 305 13.69 -25.26 -0.83
CA LEU A 305 12.60 -25.82 -1.63
C LEU A 305 12.09 -27.09 -0.95
N ASP A 306 11.09 -26.95 -0.07
CA ASP A 306 10.55 -28.07 0.71
C ASP A 306 9.12 -28.39 0.25
N ASN A 307 8.85 -29.64 -0.13
CA ASN A 307 7.53 -30.10 -0.61
C ASN A 307 6.95 -29.24 -1.75
N THR A 308 7.80 -28.75 -2.64
CA THR A 308 7.36 -27.94 -3.78
C THR A 308 6.87 -28.81 -4.93
N VAL A 309 5.92 -28.28 -5.70
CA VAL A 309 5.40 -28.90 -6.93
C VAL A 309 5.61 -27.94 -8.08
N SER A 310 6.02 -28.45 -9.24
CA SER A 310 6.09 -27.70 -10.49
C SER A 310 5.69 -28.64 -11.62
N ASN A 311 4.68 -28.25 -12.37
CA ASN A 311 4.13 -29.03 -13.48
C ASN A 311 4.56 -28.45 -14.86
N GLY A 312 5.26 -27.31 -14.86
CA GLY A 312 5.86 -26.65 -16.02
C GLY A 312 7.25 -27.16 -16.39
N LYS A 313 8.05 -26.35 -17.11
CA LYS A 313 9.44 -26.68 -17.47
C LYS A 313 10.35 -26.70 -16.22
N PRO A 314 11.53 -27.35 -16.28
CA PRO A 314 12.46 -27.39 -15.16
C PRO A 314 12.94 -26.00 -14.72
N PHE A 315 13.15 -25.82 -13.41
CA PHE A 315 13.77 -24.63 -12.82
C PHE A 315 15.10 -24.30 -13.51
N THR A 316 15.26 -23.03 -13.93
CA THR A 316 16.59 -22.52 -14.29
C THR A 316 17.25 -21.98 -13.04
N LEU A 317 18.21 -22.72 -12.49
CA LEU A 317 18.94 -22.35 -11.27
C LEU A 317 20.13 -21.40 -11.58
N PRO A 318 20.61 -20.63 -10.59
CA PRO A 318 21.78 -19.75 -10.76
C PRO A 318 23.07 -20.49 -11.15
N GLU A 319 23.90 -19.89 -12.00
CA GLU A 319 25.16 -20.53 -12.47
C GLU A 319 26.20 -20.78 -11.36
N ARG A 320 26.18 -19.99 -10.26
CA ARG A 320 27.18 -20.03 -9.17
C ARG A 320 26.62 -20.44 -7.80
N SER A 321 25.47 -21.09 -7.75
CA SER A 321 24.88 -21.49 -6.48
C SER A 321 25.59 -22.70 -5.87
N SER A 322 26.17 -22.55 -4.68
CA SER A 322 26.23 -23.67 -3.75
C SER A 322 24.80 -23.96 -3.29
N VAL A 323 23.99 -24.62 -4.13
CA VAL A 323 22.67 -25.13 -3.74
C VAL A 323 22.93 -26.20 -2.68
N LYS A 324 23.00 -25.80 -1.42
CA LYS A 324 22.96 -26.71 -0.31
C LYS A 324 21.49 -27.03 -0.08
N SER A 325 20.98 -28.06 -0.75
CA SER A 325 19.76 -28.72 -0.29
C SER A 325 20.09 -29.44 1.02
N ARG A 326 20.03 -28.71 2.15
CA ARG A 326 20.10 -29.28 3.49
C ARG A 326 18.94 -28.76 4.32
N PHE A 327 17.97 -29.64 4.54
CA PHE A 327 16.92 -29.52 5.55
C PHE A 327 17.50 -29.08 6.90
N ILE A 328 17.24 -27.83 7.34
CA ILE A 328 17.57 -27.38 8.69
C ILE A 328 16.40 -26.59 9.28
N ARG A 329 15.76 -27.17 10.30
CA ARG A 329 14.54 -26.73 11.01
C ARG A 329 14.58 -25.36 11.73
N LYS A 330 15.65 -24.56 11.65
CA LYS A 330 15.83 -23.43 12.60
C LYS A 330 15.21 -22.08 12.17
N SER A 331 15.03 -21.79 10.89
CA SER A 331 14.42 -20.52 10.43
C SER A 331 12.89 -20.57 10.34
N ALA A 332 12.31 -21.74 10.08
CA ALA A 332 10.86 -21.92 9.98
C ALA A 332 10.11 -21.56 11.28
N ASP A 333 10.72 -21.76 12.45
CA ASP A 333 10.07 -21.48 13.73
C ASP A 333 10.00 -19.98 14.06
N LEU A 334 11.00 -19.19 13.64
CA LEU A 334 10.96 -17.72 13.76
C LEU A 334 9.95 -17.13 12.78
N PHE A 335 9.91 -17.63 11.55
CA PHE A 335 8.90 -17.23 10.55
C PHE A 335 7.47 -17.55 11.02
N ARG A 336 7.22 -18.75 11.54
CA ARG A 336 5.93 -19.12 12.15
C ARG A 336 5.56 -18.21 13.32
N GLN A 337 6.52 -17.79 14.15
CA GLN A 337 6.22 -16.88 15.26
C GLN A 337 5.82 -15.48 14.79
N ILE A 338 6.49 -14.94 13.76
CA ILE A 338 6.21 -13.62 13.21
C ILE A 338 4.87 -13.62 12.45
N VAL A 339 4.63 -14.61 11.58
CA VAL A 339 3.36 -14.74 10.84
C VAL A 339 2.17 -14.96 11.78
N ASN A 340 2.33 -15.76 12.84
CA ASN A 340 1.26 -15.93 13.83
C ASN A 340 1.04 -14.70 14.72
N SER A 341 1.95 -13.73 14.71
CA SER A 341 1.81 -12.48 15.47
C SER A 341 1.10 -11.37 14.69
N SER A 342 1.23 -11.34 13.35
CA SER A 342 0.44 -10.44 12.50
C SER A 342 -1.02 -10.87 12.38
N ASP A 343 -1.35 -12.16 12.51
CA ASP A 343 -2.75 -12.65 12.59
C ASP A 343 -3.45 -12.26 13.92
N ARG A 344 -2.73 -11.69 14.91
CA ARG A 344 -3.26 -11.30 16.24
C ARG A 344 -3.50 -9.80 16.42
N SER A 345 -3.38 -8.98 15.38
CA SER A 345 -3.69 -7.54 15.45
C SER A 345 -5.16 -7.20 15.13
N LYS A 346 -6.09 -8.16 15.14
CA LYS A 346 -7.53 -7.86 15.12
C LYS A 346 -8.02 -7.61 16.57
N PRO A 347 -8.65 -6.45 16.88
CA PRO A 347 -9.23 -6.19 18.20
C PRO A 347 -10.41 -7.11 18.53
#